data_AF-A0A2H1W190-F1
#
_entry.id   AF-A0A2H1W190-F1
#
_cell.length_a   1.000
_cell.length_b   1.000
_cell.length_c   1.000
_cell.angle_alpha   90.00
_cell.angle_beta   90.00
_cell.angle_gamma   90.00
#
_symmetry.space_group_name_H-M   'P 1'
#
loop_
_entity.id
_entity.type
_entity.pdbx_description
1 polymer ?
#
loop_
_entity_poly.entity_id
_entity_poly.type
_entity_poly.pdbx_seq_one_letter_code
_entity_poly.pdbx_strand_id
1 'polypeptide(L)'
;MSPRKKKIKHSPRKAEKDKDNSFKRENDLEESVAKRIKADKNHDAELQARKKQNFMEACKQVSCKAYSDHNARFLETYFPNCLENGGCVHHDKNAAPISQMAPHVEQSFSIEIKNKAWFEALDVCRMYITRDKFLTPAVLQDIVEIILNAHQDDYDDHSLLDVIIKAQQVLSLHFSTHPPCYTKTLRTCYKDFLTSPMNPKDKTFTNRTEFEYRKGIVKYCMNRLEDEISADSKDGPLVDKQGKVPKHLTNTVSAAHWENEKFLIYECLDRRERIKRLMAVLESAVELLQYDLAIWHSRYINNLGTHIMRSHKPLMAFVLWSETVYTGAVTSNCRQIMKLFVHLNHLRYPDDMLTTIAMWLNAMIQTFYFCETNSNSDYPNIGKYCKQFAKEFYKIIAGMPCDSVNRILDRIEPPFMKHLIGMTHIQILRPIQDDYISNILINFFKEKQWLTFPPDESQVIICRPLFMKPIKISGVLNFVTKKYFSHNAKVEAASSVNNIDYAKLDTEKLADNELNDSLNHYVHTLYVTLEAFLNIYDVHAVQETWNRLNETPIEDNVDQNNSTSFQGGKYKVTVEFIKKYKDIMKSMKELHKVFKDLKSNGDMPDILNIFTKLLHD
;
A
#
# COMPACT_ATOMS: atom_id res chain seq x y z
N MET A 1 7.85 -61.18 15.11
CA MET A 1 6.53 -61.85 15.00
C MET A 1 5.73 -61.20 13.87
N SER A 2 5.34 -61.97 12.85
CA SER A 2 4.40 -61.60 11.75
C SER A 2 2.94 -61.92 12.17
N PRO A 3 1.84 -61.61 11.42
CA PRO A 3 1.71 -61.45 9.95
C PRO A 3 0.80 -60.28 9.44
N ARG A 4 1.09 -59.62 8.31
CA ARG A 4 0.66 -59.88 6.90
C ARG A 4 -0.83 -60.22 6.66
N LYS A 5 -1.52 -59.40 5.84
CA LYS A 5 -2.46 -59.86 4.78
C LYS A 5 -2.42 -58.95 3.53
N LYS A 6 -2.01 -59.56 2.41
CA LYS A 6 -2.23 -59.19 1.00
C LYS A 6 -3.50 -59.88 0.49
N LYS A 7 -4.06 -59.44 -0.65
CA LYS A 7 -4.60 -60.21 -1.82
C LYS A 7 -5.62 -59.32 -2.60
N ILE A 8 -5.92 -59.39 -3.91
CA ILE A 8 -5.42 -60.07 -5.13
C ILE A 8 -6.18 -59.42 -6.33
N LYS A 9 -5.58 -59.41 -7.54
CA LYS A 9 -6.23 -59.15 -8.85
C LYS A 9 -6.97 -60.40 -9.35
N HIS A 10 -8.10 -60.26 -10.04
CA HIS A 10 -8.44 -61.12 -11.19
C HIS A 10 -9.45 -60.47 -12.15
N SER A 11 -9.20 -60.66 -13.44
CA SER A 11 -10.17 -60.56 -14.55
C SER A 11 -10.37 -61.98 -15.11
N PRO A 12 -11.49 -62.27 -15.79
CA PRO A 12 -11.35 -62.75 -17.17
C PRO A 12 -12.47 -62.32 -18.16
N ARG A 13 -12.13 -62.39 -19.45
CA ARG A 13 -12.96 -62.32 -20.68
C ARG A 13 -13.63 -63.68 -21.03
N LYS A 14 -14.78 -63.65 -21.74
CA LYS A 14 -15.11 -64.28 -23.07
C LYS A 14 -16.65 -64.33 -23.31
N ALA A 15 -17.15 -63.79 -24.43
CA ALA A 15 -17.65 -64.46 -25.68
C ALA A 15 -19.08 -65.07 -25.51
N GLU A 16 -20.06 -65.11 -26.42
CA GLU A 16 -20.29 -64.77 -27.84
C GLU A 16 -21.78 -65.07 -28.15
N LYS A 17 -22.34 -64.50 -29.24
CA LYS A 17 -23.47 -64.93 -30.13
C LYS A 17 -24.43 -63.75 -30.42
N ASP A 18 -24.66 -63.24 -31.63
CA ASP A 18 -24.92 -63.73 -33.01
C ASP A 18 -26.38 -63.53 -33.46
N LYS A 19 -26.53 -62.91 -34.64
CA LYS A 19 -27.56 -63.04 -35.70
C LYS A 19 -28.82 -62.15 -35.77
N ASP A 20 -28.75 -61.20 -36.72
CA ASP A 20 -29.47 -61.08 -38.01
C ASP A 20 -31.01 -61.07 -38.16
N ASN A 21 -31.42 -60.12 -39.02
CA ASN A 21 -32.41 -60.15 -40.13
C ASN A 21 -33.77 -59.42 -40.05
N SER A 22 -33.83 -58.31 -40.82
CA SER A 22 -34.78 -57.94 -41.91
C SER A 22 -36.29 -57.80 -41.64
N PHE A 23 -36.90 -56.67 -42.03
CA PHE A 23 -37.62 -56.49 -43.32
C PHE A 23 -38.24 -55.07 -43.48
N LYS A 24 -38.17 -54.55 -44.71
CA LYS A 24 -38.81 -53.34 -45.24
C LYS A 24 -40.33 -53.49 -45.36
N ARG A 25 -41.07 -52.36 -45.28
CA ARG A 25 -42.19 -52.04 -46.19
C ARG A 25 -42.32 -50.52 -46.35
N GLU A 26 -42.51 -50.12 -47.61
CA GLU A 26 -42.74 -48.75 -48.10
C GLU A 26 -44.24 -48.39 -48.04
N ASN A 27 -44.48 -47.08 -47.81
CA ASN A 27 -45.55 -46.18 -48.28
C ASN A 27 -47.05 -46.54 -48.10
N ASP A 28 -47.79 -45.60 -47.48
CA ASP A 28 -48.76 -44.77 -48.21
C ASP A 28 -49.19 -43.52 -47.41
N LEU A 29 -49.78 -42.58 -48.15
CA LEU A 29 -49.88 -41.13 -47.97
C LEU A 29 -50.94 -40.60 -46.98
N GLU A 30 -50.73 -39.33 -46.62
CA GLU A 30 -51.71 -38.30 -46.19
C GLU A 30 -52.33 -38.38 -44.79
N GLU A 31 -51.87 -37.51 -43.87
CA GLU A 31 -52.73 -36.43 -43.34
C GLU A 31 -51.91 -35.42 -42.52
N SER A 32 -52.09 -34.15 -42.87
CA SER A 32 -51.49 -32.96 -42.29
C SER A 32 -52.18 -32.53 -41.01
N VAL A 33 -51.52 -32.55 -39.83
CA VAL A 33 -51.87 -31.64 -38.72
C VAL A 33 -50.63 -31.25 -37.89
N ALA A 34 -50.30 -29.96 -37.98
CA ALA A 34 -49.60 -29.11 -37.00
C ALA A 34 -48.24 -29.58 -36.43
N LYS A 35 -47.16 -29.27 -37.15
CA LYS A 35 -45.87 -28.93 -36.51
C LYS A 35 -46.07 -27.68 -35.65
N ARG A 36 -46.28 -27.87 -34.34
CA ARG A 36 -46.09 -26.81 -33.34
C ARG A 36 -44.60 -26.46 -33.34
N ILE A 37 -44.24 -25.34 -33.97
CA ILE A 37 -42.90 -24.75 -33.89
C ILE A 37 -42.60 -24.52 -32.41
N LYS A 38 -41.63 -25.27 -31.90
CA LYS A 38 -41.08 -25.18 -30.54
C LYS A 38 -39.67 -24.55 -30.59
N ALA A 39 -39.47 -23.59 -31.50
CA ALA A 39 -38.17 -23.00 -31.79
C ALA A 39 -37.88 -21.71 -30.98
N ASP A 40 -38.89 -20.93 -30.60
CA ASP A 40 -38.66 -19.64 -29.90
C ASP A 40 -38.15 -19.77 -28.46
N LYS A 41 -38.52 -20.84 -27.74
CA LYS A 41 -38.08 -21.01 -26.35
C LYS A 41 -36.58 -21.28 -26.20
N ASN A 42 -35.91 -21.73 -27.27
CA ASN A 42 -34.49 -22.08 -27.22
C ASN A 42 -33.60 -20.84 -27.40
N HIS A 43 -33.98 -19.91 -28.27
CA HIS A 43 -33.23 -18.69 -28.54
C HIS A 43 -33.21 -17.74 -27.32
N ASP A 44 -34.35 -17.58 -26.63
CA ASP A 44 -34.43 -16.78 -25.41
C ASP A 44 -33.62 -17.37 -24.25
N ALA A 45 -33.64 -18.70 -24.09
CA ALA A 45 -32.86 -19.39 -23.07
C ALA A 45 -31.35 -19.27 -23.35
N GLU A 46 -30.95 -19.38 -24.61
CA GLU A 46 -29.57 -19.22 -25.06
C GLU A 46 -29.07 -17.77 -24.89
N LEU A 47 -29.91 -16.79 -25.23
CA LEU A 47 -29.62 -15.37 -24.99
C LEU A 47 -29.47 -15.05 -23.49
N GLN A 48 -30.33 -15.60 -22.64
CA GLN A 48 -30.22 -15.44 -21.18
C GLN A 48 -28.97 -16.14 -20.61
N ALA A 49 -28.64 -17.33 -21.11
CA ALA A 49 -27.42 -18.03 -20.73
C ALA A 49 -26.17 -17.24 -21.12
N ARG A 50 -26.15 -16.66 -22.33
CA ARG A 50 -25.06 -15.80 -22.81
C ARG A 50 -24.95 -14.52 -21.99
N LYS A 51 -26.05 -13.82 -21.69
CA LYS A 51 -26.03 -12.64 -20.80
C LYS A 51 -25.44 -12.97 -19.43
N LYS A 52 -25.74 -14.15 -18.88
CA LYS A 52 -25.17 -14.64 -17.62
C LYS A 52 -23.68 -14.92 -17.73
N GLN A 53 -23.22 -15.53 -18.83
CA GLN A 53 -21.79 -15.74 -19.08
C GLN A 53 -21.04 -14.42 -19.25
N ASN A 54 -21.59 -13.48 -20.02
CA ASN A 54 -21.05 -12.14 -20.21
C ASN A 54 -20.94 -11.37 -18.88
N PHE A 55 -21.91 -11.54 -17.98
CA PHE A 55 -21.83 -10.94 -16.64
C PHE A 55 -20.66 -11.52 -15.83
N MET A 56 -20.50 -12.84 -15.85
CA MET A 56 -19.37 -13.49 -15.16
C MET A 56 -18.02 -13.02 -15.71
N GLU A 57 -17.92 -12.88 -17.04
CA GLU A 57 -16.72 -12.37 -17.71
C GLU A 57 -16.48 -10.88 -17.40
N ALA A 58 -17.52 -10.05 -17.32
CA ALA A 58 -17.39 -8.65 -16.91
C ALA A 58 -16.82 -8.52 -15.49
N CYS A 59 -17.36 -9.27 -14.52
CA CYS A 59 -16.80 -9.29 -13.16
C CYS A 59 -15.34 -9.74 -13.15
N LYS A 60 -15.00 -10.76 -13.95
CA LYS A 60 -13.62 -11.25 -14.08
C LYS A 60 -12.69 -10.17 -14.64
N GLN A 61 -13.07 -9.48 -15.71
CA GLN A 61 -12.24 -8.45 -16.34
C GLN A 61 -11.99 -7.27 -15.41
N VAL A 62 -13.03 -6.77 -14.74
CA VAL A 62 -12.89 -5.62 -13.81
C VAL A 62 -12.06 -6.00 -12.59
N SER A 63 -12.34 -7.15 -11.96
CA SER A 63 -11.58 -7.60 -10.79
C SER A 63 -10.12 -7.93 -11.12
N CYS A 64 -9.86 -8.57 -12.28
CA CYS A 64 -8.50 -8.81 -12.75
C CYS A 64 -7.76 -7.50 -13.03
N LYS A 65 -8.42 -6.52 -13.66
CA LYS A 65 -7.83 -5.20 -13.92
C LYS A 65 -7.41 -4.51 -12.62
N ALA A 66 -8.28 -4.51 -11.61
CA ALA A 66 -7.96 -3.94 -10.30
C ALA A 66 -6.82 -4.70 -9.58
N TYR A 67 -6.80 -6.03 -9.67
CA TYR A 67 -5.73 -6.86 -9.09
C TYR A 67 -4.35 -6.58 -9.70
N SER A 68 -4.33 -6.37 -11.02
CA SER A 68 -3.13 -6.19 -11.85
C SER A 68 -2.64 -4.74 -11.94
N ASP A 69 -3.41 -3.77 -11.44
CA ASP A 69 -3.01 -2.35 -11.41
C ASP A 69 -2.02 -2.10 -10.27
N HIS A 70 -0.75 -2.39 -10.54
CA HIS A 70 0.33 -2.23 -9.56
C HIS A 70 0.48 -0.78 -9.08
N ASN A 71 0.29 0.21 -9.96
CA ASN A 71 0.46 1.62 -9.64
C ASN A 71 -0.56 2.06 -8.57
N ALA A 72 -1.84 1.79 -8.81
CA ALA A 72 -2.89 2.13 -7.85
C ALA A 72 -2.76 1.31 -6.55
N ARG A 73 -2.35 0.04 -6.66
CA ARG A 73 -2.33 -0.89 -5.54
C ARG A 73 -1.17 -0.66 -4.57
N PHE A 74 0.00 -0.30 -5.08
CA PHE A 74 1.18 -0.06 -4.25
C PHE A 74 1.40 1.41 -3.90
N LEU A 75 0.61 2.33 -4.47
CA LEU A 75 0.76 3.78 -4.33
C LEU A 75 2.17 4.23 -4.71
N GLU A 76 2.69 3.66 -5.80
CA GLU A 76 4.06 3.92 -6.24
C GLU A 76 4.14 5.29 -6.91
N THR A 77 4.92 6.19 -6.30
CA THR A 77 5.31 7.47 -6.91
C THR A 77 6.27 7.24 -8.09
N TYR A 78 7.08 6.19 -8.01
CA TYR A 78 8.06 5.77 -9.01
C TYR A 78 7.89 4.27 -9.26
N PHE A 79 7.75 3.87 -10.52
CA PHE A 79 7.61 2.46 -10.88
C PHE A 79 9.00 1.87 -11.14
N PRO A 80 9.34 0.68 -10.60
CA PRO A 80 10.61 0.04 -10.93
C PRO A 80 10.77 -0.11 -12.45
N ASN A 81 11.82 0.47 -13.02
CA ASN A 81 12.10 0.44 -14.46
C ASN A 81 12.11 -0.98 -15.04
N CYS A 82 12.35 -2.00 -14.21
CA CYS A 82 12.36 -3.39 -14.63
C CYS A 82 10.97 -4.01 -14.82
N LEU A 83 9.88 -3.34 -14.42
CA LEU A 83 8.53 -3.83 -14.58
C LEU A 83 7.93 -3.30 -15.88
N GLU A 84 7.91 -4.13 -16.92
CA GLU A 84 7.27 -3.83 -18.21
C GLU A 84 6.11 -4.80 -18.46
N ASN A 85 4.98 -4.29 -18.97
CA ASN A 85 3.83 -5.11 -19.39
C ASN A 85 3.33 -6.15 -18.36
N GLY A 86 3.44 -5.83 -17.06
CA GLY A 86 2.93 -6.67 -15.97
C GLY A 86 3.88 -7.77 -15.48
N GLY A 87 5.16 -7.74 -15.88
CA GLY A 87 6.19 -8.67 -15.41
C GLY A 87 7.58 -8.03 -15.31
N CYS A 88 8.45 -8.61 -14.50
CA CYS A 88 9.83 -8.15 -14.39
C CYS A 88 10.69 -8.66 -15.57
N VAL A 89 11.41 -7.78 -16.27
CA VAL A 89 12.28 -8.13 -17.41
C VAL A 89 13.52 -8.95 -17.02
N HIS A 90 13.81 -9.05 -15.72
CA HIS A 90 14.89 -9.85 -15.14
C HIS A 90 14.43 -11.25 -14.72
N HIS A 91 13.18 -11.63 -15.01
CA HIS A 91 12.70 -12.99 -14.82
C HIS A 91 13.49 -13.93 -15.77
N ASP A 92 14.34 -14.79 -15.20
CA ASP A 92 15.05 -15.89 -15.87
C ASP A 92 16.20 -15.54 -16.84
N LYS A 93 16.64 -14.29 -16.94
CA LYS A 93 17.89 -13.99 -17.65
C LYS A 93 19.08 -14.35 -16.76
N ASN A 94 20.09 -15.03 -17.31
CA ASN A 94 21.45 -15.04 -16.77
C ASN A 94 21.89 -13.58 -16.70
N ALA A 95 21.60 -12.91 -15.58
CA ALA A 95 21.86 -11.50 -15.41
C ALA A 95 23.35 -11.28 -15.68
N ALA A 96 23.67 -10.25 -16.46
CA ALA A 96 25.05 -9.83 -16.64
C ALA A 96 25.70 -9.74 -15.24
N PRO A 97 26.93 -10.23 -15.07
CA PRO A 97 27.56 -10.27 -13.76
C PRO A 97 27.64 -8.84 -13.22
N ILE A 98 26.80 -8.53 -12.23
CA ILE A 98 26.90 -7.30 -11.46
C ILE A 98 27.84 -7.56 -10.28
N SER A 99 28.74 -6.63 -10.06
CA SER A 99 29.75 -6.70 -9.00
C SER A 99 29.44 -5.69 -7.90
N GLN A 100 29.75 -6.08 -6.68
CA GLN A 100 29.66 -5.19 -5.53
C GLN A 100 30.86 -4.21 -5.52
N MET A 101 30.69 -3.11 -4.80
CA MET A 101 31.74 -2.12 -4.56
C MET A 101 33.07 -2.75 -4.20
N ALA A 102 34.11 -2.36 -4.95
CA ALA A 102 35.45 -2.86 -4.72
C ALA A 102 36.03 -2.23 -3.44
N PRO A 103 36.84 -2.97 -2.64
CA PRO A 103 37.33 -2.49 -1.34
C PRO A 103 38.10 -1.17 -1.39
N HIS A 104 38.85 -0.90 -2.46
CA HIS A 104 39.60 0.35 -2.61
C HIS A 104 38.68 1.57 -2.79
N VAL A 105 37.53 1.41 -3.44
CA VAL A 105 36.54 2.50 -3.59
C VAL A 105 35.80 2.71 -2.27
N GLU A 106 35.45 1.62 -1.57
CA GLU A 106 34.86 1.69 -0.23
C GLU A 106 35.80 2.38 0.77
N GLN A 107 37.11 2.15 0.65
CA GLN A 107 38.12 2.89 1.40
C GLN A 107 38.15 4.37 1.02
N SER A 108 38.08 4.72 -0.27
CA SER A 108 37.98 6.12 -0.73
C SER A 108 36.77 6.83 -0.12
N PHE A 109 35.59 6.21 -0.20
CA PHE A 109 34.37 6.70 0.42
C PHE A 109 34.53 6.86 1.94
N SER A 110 35.12 5.86 2.60
CA SER A 110 35.38 5.88 4.04
C SER A 110 36.33 7.01 4.48
N ILE A 111 37.27 7.43 3.61
CA ILE A 111 38.16 8.57 3.87
C ILE A 111 37.34 9.86 3.87
N GLU A 112 36.51 10.08 2.86
CA GLU A 112 35.65 11.29 2.78
C GLU A 112 34.68 11.39 3.96
N ILE A 113 34.03 10.26 4.32
CA ILE A 113 33.17 10.16 5.51
C ILE A 113 33.92 10.57 6.79
N LYS A 114 35.18 10.13 6.95
CA LYS A 114 36.00 10.46 8.13
C LYS A 114 36.40 11.93 8.13
N ASN A 115 36.69 12.48 6.96
CA ASN A 115 37.02 13.89 6.76
C ASN A 115 35.80 14.81 6.83
N LYS A 116 34.58 14.26 6.96
CA LYS A 116 33.31 15.01 6.97
C LYS A 116 33.00 15.71 5.64
N ALA A 117 33.69 15.32 4.57
CA ALA A 117 33.45 15.74 3.19
C ALA A 117 32.23 14.98 2.63
N TRP A 118 31.04 15.32 3.16
CA TRP A 118 29.82 14.55 2.91
C TRP A 118 29.40 14.60 1.44
N PHE A 119 29.54 15.75 0.80
CA PHE A 119 29.11 15.94 -0.57
C PHE A 119 29.98 15.15 -1.55
N GLU A 120 31.30 15.13 -1.31
CA GLU A 120 32.30 14.37 -2.05
C GLU A 120 32.13 12.86 -1.84
N ALA A 121 31.88 12.43 -0.60
CA ALA A 121 31.56 11.03 -0.31
C ALA A 121 30.37 10.55 -1.15
N LEU A 122 29.33 11.38 -1.29
CA LEU A 122 28.18 11.09 -2.12
C LEU A 122 28.49 11.10 -3.63
N ASP A 123 29.44 11.93 -4.09
CA ASP A 123 29.91 11.87 -5.49
C ASP A 123 30.65 10.59 -5.80
N VAL A 124 31.49 10.10 -4.88
CA VAL A 124 32.15 8.78 -5.02
C VAL A 124 31.09 7.70 -5.24
N CYS A 125 30.03 7.68 -4.42
CA CYS A 125 28.92 6.74 -4.59
C CYS A 125 28.21 6.90 -5.93
N ARG A 126 27.84 8.14 -6.29
CA ARG A 126 27.11 8.44 -7.54
C ARG A 126 27.91 8.03 -8.78
N MET A 127 29.21 8.29 -8.80
CA MET A 127 30.10 7.91 -9.91
C MET A 127 30.31 6.40 -9.98
N TYR A 128 30.26 5.70 -8.83
CA TYR A 128 30.45 4.26 -8.78
C TYR A 128 29.21 3.47 -9.21
N ILE A 129 28.00 3.99 -8.97
CA ILE A 129 26.77 3.32 -9.39
C ILE A 129 26.70 3.31 -10.92
N THR A 130 26.95 2.14 -11.50
CA THR A 130 26.80 1.84 -12.93
C THR A 130 25.89 0.65 -13.12
N ARG A 131 25.54 0.29 -14.36
CA ARG A 131 24.68 -0.88 -14.64
C ARG A 131 25.24 -2.20 -14.10
N ASP A 132 26.56 -2.29 -13.93
CA ASP A 132 27.30 -3.48 -13.53
C ASP A 132 27.90 -3.38 -12.11
N LYS A 133 27.76 -2.24 -11.43
CA LYS A 133 28.38 -2.00 -10.12
C LYS A 133 27.43 -1.39 -9.11
N PHE A 134 27.31 -2.03 -7.95
CA PHE A 134 26.39 -1.63 -6.88
C PHE A 134 27.13 -1.45 -5.53
N LEU A 135 26.61 -0.55 -4.68
CA LEU A 135 27.17 -0.24 -3.36
C LEU A 135 27.03 -1.41 -2.35
N THR A 136 27.91 -1.44 -1.34
CA THR A 136 27.84 -2.41 -0.22
C THR A 136 26.76 -2.01 0.80
N PRO A 137 26.26 -2.96 1.63
CA PRO A 137 25.36 -2.63 2.73
C PRO A 137 25.95 -1.58 3.67
N ALA A 138 27.25 -1.68 3.98
CA ALA A 138 27.94 -0.73 4.85
C ALA A 138 27.92 0.69 4.29
N VAL A 139 28.22 0.86 3.00
CA VAL A 139 28.17 2.16 2.33
C VAL A 139 26.74 2.71 2.29
N LEU A 140 25.73 1.88 2.04
CA LEU A 140 24.33 2.30 2.11
C LEU A 140 23.94 2.77 3.52
N GLN A 141 24.41 2.08 4.57
CA GLN A 141 24.20 2.51 5.95
C GLN A 141 24.94 3.81 6.27
N ASP A 142 26.15 4.00 5.76
CA ASP A 142 26.90 5.24 5.95
C ASP A 142 26.26 6.44 5.23
N ILE A 143 25.61 6.23 4.08
CA ILE A 143 24.79 7.28 3.44
C ILE A 143 23.63 7.69 4.36
N VAL A 144 23.00 6.74 5.05
CA VAL A 144 21.99 7.05 6.08
C VAL A 144 22.60 7.79 7.26
N GLU A 145 23.82 7.45 7.68
CA GLU A 145 24.54 8.21 8.71
C GLU A 145 24.86 9.66 8.25
N ILE A 146 25.08 9.91 6.95
CA ILE A 146 25.18 11.28 6.43
C ILE A 146 23.86 12.02 6.66
N ILE A 147 22.72 11.44 6.23
CA ILE A 147 21.39 12.06 6.39
C ILE A 147 21.12 12.40 7.86
N LEU A 148 21.44 11.47 8.78
CA LEU A 148 21.17 11.66 10.20
C LEU A 148 22.12 12.66 10.87
N ASN A 149 23.39 12.75 10.47
CA ASN A 149 24.42 13.47 11.24
C ASN A 149 25.10 14.65 10.53
N ALA A 150 24.82 14.92 9.24
CA ALA A 150 25.38 16.10 8.56
C ALA A 150 25.02 17.39 9.30
N HIS A 151 25.89 18.38 9.34
CA HIS A 151 25.59 19.71 9.90
C HIS A 151 25.98 20.76 8.87
N GLN A 152 25.37 21.94 8.95
CA GLN A 152 25.80 23.06 8.13
C GLN A 152 27.24 23.40 8.48
N ASP A 153 28.09 23.49 7.47
CA ASP A 153 29.41 24.11 7.55
C ASP A 153 29.29 25.48 6.87
N ASP A 154 29.69 26.54 7.56
CA ASP A 154 29.62 27.92 7.05
C ASP A 154 30.65 28.16 5.94
N TYR A 155 31.61 27.24 5.77
CA TYR A 155 32.69 27.32 4.79
C TYR A 155 32.49 26.40 3.58
N ASP A 156 31.41 25.62 3.53
CA ASP A 156 31.07 24.74 2.42
C ASP A 156 30.19 25.48 1.40
N ASP A 157 30.43 25.25 0.11
CA ASP A 157 29.66 25.85 -0.99
C ASP A 157 28.25 25.23 -1.11
N HIS A 158 28.00 24.13 -0.40
CA HIS A 158 26.74 23.39 -0.41
C HIS A 158 25.91 23.62 0.85
N SER A 159 24.59 23.78 0.69
CA SER A 159 23.71 23.81 1.85
C SER A 159 23.52 22.41 2.43
N LEU A 160 23.24 22.32 3.73
CA LEU A 160 22.88 21.06 4.38
C LEU A 160 21.70 20.35 3.69
N LEU A 161 20.74 21.12 3.17
CA LEU A 161 19.62 20.57 2.42
C LEU A 161 20.09 19.88 1.13
N ASP A 162 21.07 20.45 0.43
CA ASP A 162 21.66 19.85 -0.77
C ASP A 162 22.33 18.52 -0.46
N VAL A 163 23.03 18.42 0.66
CA VAL A 163 23.67 17.16 1.11
C VAL A 163 22.62 16.09 1.38
N ILE A 164 21.53 16.42 2.09
CA ILE A 164 20.46 15.47 2.40
C ILE A 164 19.74 15.02 1.11
N ILE A 165 19.39 15.96 0.23
CA ILE A 165 18.75 15.66 -1.06
C ILE A 165 19.66 14.76 -1.90
N LYS A 166 20.95 15.06 -1.97
CA LYS A 166 21.91 14.24 -2.73
C LYS A 166 22.04 12.84 -2.14
N ALA A 167 22.03 12.69 -0.82
CA ALA A 167 22.04 11.38 -0.18
C ALA A 167 20.81 10.54 -0.56
N GLN A 168 19.60 11.12 -0.50
CA GLN A 168 18.38 10.45 -0.96
C GLN A 168 18.43 10.11 -2.46
N GLN A 169 18.97 11.01 -3.30
CA GLN A 169 19.15 10.77 -4.73
C GLN A 169 20.12 9.61 -5.01
N VAL A 170 21.22 9.48 -4.25
CA VAL A 170 22.15 8.35 -4.38
C VAL A 170 21.47 7.03 -4.02
N LEU A 171 20.67 7.00 -2.96
CA LEU A 171 19.89 5.82 -2.58
C LEU A 171 18.87 5.45 -3.66
N SER A 172 18.05 6.40 -4.11
CA SER A 172 17.05 6.16 -5.17
C SER A 172 17.70 5.76 -6.50
N LEU A 173 18.84 6.37 -6.86
CA LEU A 173 19.64 5.96 -8.02
C LEU A 173 20.11 4.50 -7.90
N HIS A 174 20.57 4.10 -6.71
CA HIS A 174 20.99 2.73 -6.44
C HIS A 174 19.82 1.75 -6.59
N PHE A 175 18.66 2.03 -5.97
CA PHE A 175 17.49 1.16 -6.02
C PHE A 175 16.89 1.04 -7.42
N SER A 176 16.86 2.13 -8.18
CA SER A 176 16.32 2.17 -9.54
C SER A 176 17.26 1.54 -10.57
N THR A 177 18.58 1.67 -10.40
CA THR A 177 19.59 1.02 -11.25
C THR A 177 19.72 -0.46 -10.94
N HIS A 178 19.64 -0.82 -9.66
CA HIS A 178 19.82 -2.18 -9.15
C HIS A 178 18.58 -2.64 -8.36
N PRO A 179 17.43 -2.87 -9.00
CA PRO A 179 16.26 -3.39 -8.30
C PRO A 179 16.54 -4.78 -7.68
N PRO A 180 15.87 -5.11 -6.56
CA PRO A 180 16.13 -6.32 -5.73
C PRO A 180 15.86 -7.66 -6.44
N CYS A 181 15.47 -7.64 -7.72
CA CYS A 181 15.20 -8.79 -8.55
C CYS A 181 16.38 -9.27 -9.41
N TYR A 182 17.43 -8.46 -9.58
CA TYR A 182 18.57 -8.77 -10.44
C TYR A 182 19.34 -10.02 -9.98
N THR A 183 19.73 -10.08 -8.70
CA THR A 183 20.51 -11.19 -8.15
C THR A 183 20.17 -11.48 -6.69
N LYS A 184 20.48 -12.71 -6.24
CA LYS A 184 20.33 -13.08 -4.82
C LYS A 184 21.25 -12.27 -3.90
N THR A 185 22.47 -11.96 -4.36
CA THR A 185 23.45 -11.17 -3.59
C THR A 185 22.95 -9.75 -3.35
N LEU A 186 22.34 -9.12 -4.35
CA LEU A 186 21.74 -7.80 -4.21
C LEU A 186 20.53 -7.80 -3.26
N ARG A 187 19.69 -8.85 -3.31
CA ARG A 187 18.59 -9.01 -2.34
C ARG A 187 19.12 -9.14 -0.91
N THR A 188 20.19 -9.90 -0.69
CA THR A 188 20.88 -9.99 0.60
C THR A 188 21.45 -8.64 1.01
N CYS A 189 22.07 -7.91 0.07
CA CYS A 189 22.59 -6.56 0.31
C CYS A 189 21.52 -5.62 0.90
N TYR A 190 20.33 -5.57 0.28
CA TYR A 190 19.22 -4.75 0.77
C TYR A 190 18.62 -5.23 2.09
N LYS A 191 18.52 -6.54 2.29
CA LYS A 191 18.11 -7.09 3.58
C LYS A 191 19.08 -6.65 4.68
N ASP A 192 20.38 -6.76 4.43
CA ASP A 192 21.42 -6.42 5.39
C ASP A 192 21.47 -4.91 5.62
N PHE A 193 21.29 -4.09 4.58
CA PHE A 193 21.13 -2.63 4.71
C PHE A 193 20.00 -2.28 5.69
N LEU A 194 18.81 -2.87 5.52
CA LEU A 194 17.63 -2.56 6.34
C LEU A 194 17.70 -3.09 7.78
N THR A 195 18.33 -4.27 7.98
CA THR A 195 18.20 -5.05 9.22
C THR A 195 19.49 -5.28 10.00
N SER A 196 20.68 -5.06 9.41
CA SER A 196 21.94 -5.20 10.13
C SER A 196 22.15 -4.06 11.13
N PRO A 197 22.84 -4.31 12.27
CA PRO A 197 23.15 -3.31 13.27
C PRO A 197 23.76 -2.03 12.67
N MET A 198 23.28 -0.87 13.09
CA MET A 198 23.93 0.40 12.77
C MET A 198 25.23 0.57 13.57
N ASN A 199 26.09 1.50 13.17
CA ASN A 199 27.29 1.83 13.94
C ASN A 199 26.88 2.32 15.34
N PRO A 200 27.48 1.82 16.44
CA PRO A 200 27.12 2.26 17.79
C PRO A 200 27.55 3.69 18.13
N LYS A 201 28.53 4.25 17.41
CA LYS A 201 29.13 5.58 17.66
C LYS A 201 29.49 5.82 19.14
N ASP A 202 29.98 4.78 19.84
CA ASP A 202 30.29 4.79 21.29
C ASP A 202 31.27 5.88 21.72
N LYS A 203 32.03 6.45 20.77
CA LYS A 203 32.97 7.54 21.00
C LYS A 203 32.31 8.93 21.00
N THR A 204 30.99 9.03 20.87
CA THR A 204 30.24 10.30 20.78
C THR A 204 29.22 10.41 21.90
N PHE A 205 28.52 11.54 22.01
CA PHE A 205 27.45 11.74 23.01
C PHE A 205 26.07 11.24 22.52
N THR A 206 26.04 10.20 21.69
CA THR A 206 24.79 9.64 21.14
C THR A 206 24.02 8.85 22.20
N ASN A 207 22.69 8.82 22.09
CA ASN A 207 21.83 7.94 22.88
C ASN A 207 21.18 6.83 22.05
N ARG A 208 21.75 6.49 20.88
CA ARG A 208 21.19 5.46 19.98
C ARG A 208 21.03 4.07 20.59
N THR A 209 21.75 3.76 21.66
CA THR A 209 21.61 2.52 22.45
C THR A 209 20.20 2.36 23.02
N GLU A 210 19.50 3.46 23.30
CA GLU A 210 18.12 3.49 23.83
C GLU A 210 17.08 3.15 22.75
N PHE A 211 17.44 3.26 21.47
CA PHE A 211 16.51 3.12 20.34
C PHE A 211 16.75 1.86 19.50
N GLU A 212 17.37 0.84 20.09
CA GLU A 212 17.57 -0.48 19.46
C GLU A 212 18.32 -0.45 18.11
N TYR A 213 19.34 0.40 17.98
CA TYR A 213 20.18 0.50 16.77
C TYR A 213 20.73 -0.86 16.24
N ARG A 214 20.85 -1.86 17.12
CA ARG A 214 21.28 -3.22 16.78
C ARG A 214 20.28 -4.00 15.93
N LYS A 215 19.01 -3.57 15.89
CA LYS A 215 17.94 -4.17 15.07
C LYS A 215 17.84 -3.57 13.66
N GLY A 216 18.76 -2.67 13.31
CA GLY A 216 18.88 -2.05 11.99
C GLY A 216 18.15 -0.72 11.82
N ILE A 217 18.35 -0.11 10.65
CA ILE A 217 17.96 1.27 10.35
C ILE A 217 16.46 1.49 10.56
N VAL A 218 15.63 0.59 10.05
CA VAL A 218 14.17 0.76 10.10
C VAL A 218 13.69 0.77 11.54
N LYS A 219 14.15 -0.18 12.36
CA LYS A 219 13.73 -0.27 13.76
C LYS A 219 14.23 0.92 14.58
N TYR A 220 15.48 1.32 14.36
CA TYR A 220 16.06 2.52 14.98
C TYR A 220 15.23 3.76 14.66
N CYS A 221 14.94 4.02 13.39
CA CYS A 221 14.19 5.20 12.97
C CYS A 221 12.75 5.18 13.48
N MET A 222 12.10 4.01 13.55
CA MET A 222 10.76 3.88 14.14
C MET A 222 10.73 4.27 15.62
N ASN A 223 11.63 3.67 16.41
CA ASN A 223 11.72 3.92 17.85
C ASN A 223 12.06 5.39 18.11
N ARG A 224 13.00 5.94 17.32
CA ARG A 224 13.39 7.34 17.47
C ARG A 224 12.27 8.29 17.05
N LEU A 225 11.55 8.01 15.96
CA LEU A 225 10.43 8.87 15.54
C LEU A 225 9.30 8.85 16.58
N GLU A 226 8.99 7.69 17.17
CA GLU A 226 7.99 7.58 18.24
C GLU A 226 8.37 8.43 19.47
N ASP A 227 9.65 8.44 19.83
CA ASP A 227 10.20 9.32 20.87
C ASP A 227 10.11 10.80 20.48
N GLU A 228 10.53 11.17 19.27
CA GLU A 228 10.51 12.58 18.84
C GLU A 228 9.09 13.16 18.73
N ILE A 229 8.06 12.36 18.45
CA ILE A 229 6.68 12.84 18.43
C ILE A 229 6.03 12.87 19.82
N SER A 230 6.66 12.29 20.84
CA SER A 230 6.13 12.25 22.20
C SER A 230 6.10 13.63 22.88
N ALA A 231 5.30 13.76 23.94
CA ALA A 231 5.28 14.94 24.80
C ALA A 231 6.66 15.25 25.43
N ASP A 232 7.44 14.22 25.72
CA ASP A 232 8.72 14.33 26.42
C ASP A 232 9.89 14.75 25.52
N SER A 233 9.71 14.74 24.19
CA SER A 233 10.77 15.16 23.27
C SER A 233 11.09 16.65 23.45
N LYS A 234 12.38 16.97 23.57
CA LYS A 234 12.89 18.33 23.72
C LYS A 234 12.97 19.03 22.37
N ASP A 235 12.47 20.27 22.27
CA ASP A 235 12.46 21.02 20.99
C ASP A 235 13.86 21.44 20.51
N GLY A 236 14.75 21.82 21.44
CA GLY A 236 16.14 22.13 21.13
C GLY A 236 17.05 20.89 21.01
N PRO A 237 18.37 21.10 20.86
CA PRO A 237 19.36 20.03 20.89
C PRO A 237 19.26 19.18 22.17
N LEU A 238 19.38 17.86 22.01
CA LEU A 238 19.41 16.92 23.13
C LEU A 238 20.75 16.99 23.87
N VAL A 239 21.83 17.29 23.14
CA VAL A 239 23.18 17.45 23.67
C VAL A 239 23.65 18.88 23.50
N ASP A 240 23.97 19.54 24.61
CA ASP A 240 24.65 20.83 24.62
C ASP A 240 26.17 20.65 24.38
N LYS A 241 26.72 21.48 23.49
CA LYS A 241 28.16 21.55 23.16
C LYS A 241 28.94 22.35 24.20
N GLN A 242 28.29 23.29 24.89
CA GLN A 242 28.95 24.28 25.72
C GLN A 242 29.70 23.63 26.90
N GLY A 243 30.98 23.99 27.07
CA GLY A 243 31.79 23.57 28.21
C GLY A 243 32.24 22.10 28.22
N LYS A 244 31.98 21.34 27.14
CA LYS A 244 32.37 19.92 27.03
C LYS A 244 33.73 19.68 26.39
N VAL A 245 34.30 20.68 25.71
CA VAL A 245 35.65 20.59 25.17
C VAL A 245 36.66 20.51 26.32
N PRO A 246 37.59 19.54 26.33
CA PRO A 246 38.63 19.48 27.34
C PRO A 246 39.43 20.79 27.43
N LYS A 247 39.59 21.32 28.64
CA LYS A 247 40.27 22.62 28.89
C LYS A 247 41.66 22.73 28.26
N HIS A 248 42.37 21.61 28.13
CA HIS A 248 43.71 21.55 27.54
C HIS A 248 43.72 21.65 26.01
N LEU A 249 42.57 21.43 25.35
CA LEU A 249 42.40 21.56 23.90
C LEU A 249 41.81 22.92 23.52
N THR A 250 41.21 23.65 24.46
CA THR A 250 40.55 24.93 24.21
C THR A 250 41.47 25.89 23.47
N ASN A 251 40.95 26.56 22.42
CA ASN A 251 41.68 27.46 21.52
C ASN A 251 42.75 26.80 20.64
N THR A 252 42.68 25.48 20.40
CA THR A 252 43.58 24.77 19.45
C THR A 252 42.81 24.22 18.25
N VAL A 253 43.52 23.94 17.15
CA VAL A 253 42.97 23.20 16.00
C VAL A 253 42.49 21.80 16.43
N SER A 254 43.15 21.20 17.40
CA SER A 254 42.74 19.92 18.00
C SER A 254 41.40 20.01 18.73
N ALA A 255 41.00 21.18 19.27
CA ALA A 255 39.64 21.36 19.79
C ALA A 255 38.61 21.29 18.66
N ALA A 256 38.82 21.98 17.54
CA ALA A 256 37.89 21.93 16.40
C ALA A 256 37.74 20.50 15.85
N HIS A 257 38.86 19.76 15.72
CA HIS A 257 38.82 18.36 15.31
C HIS A 257 38.06 17.47 16.32
N TRP A 258 38.30 17.67 17.62
CA TRP A 258 37.61 16.94 18.68
C TRP A 258 36.11 17.26 18.69
N GLU A 259 35.72 18.54 18.58
CA GLU A 259 34.32 18.94 18.50
C GLU A 259 33.64 18.31 17.29
N ASN A 260 34.28 18.32 16.12
CA ASN A 260 33.76 17.68 14.91
C ASN A 260 33.60 16.16 15.07
N GLU A 261 34.52 15.50 15.78
CA GLU A 261 34.42 14.07 16.06
C GLU A 261 33.25 13.75 17.03
N LYS A 262 33.03 14.61 18.04
CA LYS A 262 32.10 14.34 19.15
C LYS A 262 30.69 14.90 18.97
N PHE A 263 30.52 15.99 18.24
CA PHE A 263 29.27 16.76 18.17
C PHE A 263 28.64 16.88 16.78
N LEU A 264 29.28 16.36 15.72
CA LEU A 264 28.60 16.16 14.44
C LEU A 264 27.75 14.90 14.50
N ILE A 265 26.71 14.95 15.34
CA ILE A 265 25.80 13.85 15.66
C ILE A 265 24.34 14.32 15.67
N TYR A 266 23.43 13.40 15.37
CA TYR A 266 21.98 13.63 15.35
C TYR A 266 21.44 14.34 16.61
N GLU A 267 21.98 14.04 17.79
CA GLU A 267 21.51 14.59 19.06
C GLU A 267 21.80 16.10 19.24
N CYS A 268 22.68 16.67 18.43
CA CYS A 268 22.96 18.11 18.44
C CYS A 268 21.98 18.94 17.59
N LEU A 269 21.08 18.29 16.85
CA LEU A 269 20.09 18.93 16.01
C LEU A 269 18.85 19.32 16.83
N ASP A 270 18.11 20.33 16.37
CA ASP A 270 16.78 20.63 16.90
C ASP A 270 15.76 19.53 16.53
N ARG A 271 14.63 19.51 17.23
CA ARG A 271 13.60 18.47 17.06
C ARG A 271 13.01 18.44 15.66
N ARG A 272 12.85 19.60 15.02
CA ARG A 272 12.27 19.71 13.68
C ARG A 272 13.18 19.01 12.66
N GLU A 273 14.48 19.31 12.70
CA GLU A 273 15.47 18.70 11.83
C GLU A 273 15.68 17.22 12.14
N ARG A 274 15.64 16.83 13.42
CA ARG A 274 15.63 15.43 13.86
C ARG A 274 14.49 14.65 13.19
N ILE A 275 13.25 15.14 13.30
CA ILE A 275 12.07 14.53 12.66
C ILE A 275 12.22 14.47 11.13
N LYS A 276 12.63 15.58 10.48
CA LYS A 276 12.80 15.61 9.02
C LYS A 276 13.80 14.56 8.54
N ARG A 277 14.93 14.41 9.22
CA ARG A 277 15.97 13.43 8.84
C ARG A 277 15.49 12.00 9.02
N LEU A 278 14.78 11.71 10.12
CA LEU A 278 14.15 10.40 10.29
C LEU A 278 13.17 10.10 9.15
N MET A 279 12.34 11.08 8.79
CA MET A 279 11.39 10.93 7.68
C MET A 279 12.06 10.74 6.33
N ALA A 280 13.17 11.44 6.04
CA ALA A 280 13.95 11.26 4.81
C ALA A 280 14.57 9.84 4.70
N VAL A 281 15.05 9.30 5.82
CA VAL A 281 15.55 7.91 5.89
C VAL A 281 14.40 6.91 5.70
N LEU A 282 13.27 7.12 6.38
CA LEU A 282 12.10 6.26 6.26
C LEU A 282 11.50 6.29 4.85
N GLU A 283 11.47 7.45 4.19
CA GLU A 283 11.05 7.59 2.79
C GLU A 283 11.90 6.72 1.87
N SER A 284 13.23 6.80 2.00
CA SER A 284 14.17 5.98 1.20
C SER A 284 13.98 4.48 1.47
N ALA A 285 13.75 4.10 2.74
CA ALA A 285 13.48 2.71 3.09
C ALA A 285 12.13 2.22 2.52
N VAL A 286 11.08 3.05 2.58
CA VAL A 286 9.75 2.74 2.06
C VAL A 286 9.77 2.59 0.54
N GLU A 287 10.51 3.44 -0.19
CA GLU A 287 10.72 3.33 -1.63
C GLU A 287 11.28 1.93 -1.99
N LEU A 288 12.37 1.52 -1.34
CA LEU A 288 12.98 0.20 -1.56
C LEU A 288 12.01 -0.95 -1.23
N LEU A 289 11.25 -0.83 -0.15
CA LEU A 289 10.28 -1.84 0.29
C LEU A 289 9.11 -1.98 -0.70
N GLN A 290 8.62 -0.87 -1.25
CA GLN A 290 7.57 -0.88 -2.29
C GLN A 290 8.10 -1.50 -3.58
N TYR A 291 9.27 -1.07 -4.06
CA TYR A 291 9.90 -1.64 -5.25
C TYR A 291 10.05 -3.15 -5.14
N ASP A 292 10.58 -3.65 -4.02
CA ASP A 292 10.69 -5.11 -3.82
C ASP A 292 9.32 -5.78 -3.83
N LEU A 293 8.32 -5.19 -3.18
CA LEU A 293 7.00 -5.79 -3.07
C LEU A 293 6.28 -5.88 -4.43
N ALA A 294 6.35 -4.83 -5.25
CA ALA A 294 5.79 -4.84 -6.60
C ALA A 294 6.51 -5.82 -7.51
N ILE A 295 7.85 -5.85 -7.46
CA ILE A 295 8.60 -6.81 -8.26
C ILE A 295 8.33 -8.24 -7.80
N TRP A 296 8.28 -8.47 -6.49
CA TRP A 296 7.95 -9.75 -5.91
C TRP A 296 6.56 -10.23 -6.35
N HIS A 297 5.55 -9.35 -6.32
CA HIS A 297 4.21 -9.66 -6.79
C HIS A 297 4.18 -10.01 -8.28
N SER A 298 4.92 -9.27 -9.11
CA SER A 298 5.02 -9.54 -10.55
C SER A 298 5.64 -10.92 -10.86
N ARG A 299 6.53 -11.40 -9.99
CA ARG A 299 7.25 -12.67 -10.14
C ARG A 299 6.42 -13.85 -9.66
N TYR A 300 5.71 -13.70 -8.55
CA TYR A 300 4.94 -14.78 -7.92
C TYR A 300 3.45 -14.52 -8.10
N ILE A 301 2.86 -15.04 -9.17
CA ILE A 301 1.44 -14.78 -9.48
C ILE A 301 0.51 -15.86 -8.90
N ASN A 302 1.03 -17.04 -8.59
CA ASN A 302 0.28 -18.17 -8.03
C ASN A 302 0.84 -18.54 -6.66
N ASN A 303 -0.02 -19.07 -5.77
CA ASN A 303 0.38 -19.54 -4.44
C ASN A 303 1.14 -18.49 -3.62
N LEU A 304 0.78 -17.21 -3.77
CA LEU A 304 1.36 -16.07 -3.07
C LEU A 304 1.53 -16.31 -1.57
N GLY A 305 0.47 -16.80 -0.91
CA GLY A 305 0.50 -17.16 0.52
C GLY A 305 1.57 -18.21 0.85
N THR A 306 1.82 -19.19 -0.02
CA THR A 306 2.90 -20.17 0.20
C THR A 306 4.27 -19.51 0.04
N HIS A 307 4.44 -18.65 -0.96
CA HIS A 307 5.71 -17.98 -1.21
C HIS A 307 6.11 -17.06 -0.06
N ILE A 308 5.22 -16.18 0.37
CA ILE A 308 5.50 -15.23 1.45
C ILE A 308 5.70 -15.95 2.80
N MET A 309 4.97 -17.04 3.06
CA MET A 309 5.05 -17.74 4.34
C MET A 309 6.25 -18.68 4.42
N ARG A 310 6.76 -19.23 3.31
CA ARG A 310 7.69 -20.37 3.34
C ARG A 310 8.99 -20.20 2.54
N SER A 311 8.98 -19.61 1.35
CA SER A 311 10.10 -19.77 0.40
C SER A 311 10.76 -18.48 -0.07
N HIS A 312 9.98 -17.48 -0.45
CA HIS A 312 10.49 -16.25 -1.06
C HIS A 312 9.81 -15.07 -0.39
N LYS A 313 10.40 -14.57 0.69
CA LYS A 313 9.83 -13.47 1.46
C LYS A 313 10.20 -12.11 0.85
N PRO A 314 9.27 -11.17 0.63
CA PRO A 314 9.58 -9.79 0.28
C PRO A 314 10.39 -9.11 1.40
N LEU A 315 11.14 -8.05 1.11
CA LEU A 315 11.95 -7.31 2.08
C LEU A 315 11.10 -6.83 3.27
N MET A 316 9.88 -6.37 3.00
CA MET A 316 8.91 -5.97 4.03
C MET A 316 8.64 -7.07 5.06
N ALA A 317 8.65 -8.34 4.66
CA ALA A 317 8.42 -9.45 5.58
C ALA A 317 9.55 -9.59 6.62
N PHE A 318 10.78 -9.21 6.28
CA PHE A 318 11.90 -9.21 7.23
C PHE A 318 11.81 -8.06 8.23
N VAL A 319 11.17 -6.94 7.87
CA VAL A 319 10.91 -5.82 8.78
C VAL A 319 9.75 -6.14 9.72
N LEU A 320 8.64 -6.65 9.20
CA LEU A 320 7.41 -6.89 9.99
C LEU A 320 7.55 -8.08 10.96
N TRP A 321 8.26 -9.13 10.55
CA TRP A 321 8.35 -10.40 11.28
C TRP A 321 9.78 -10.76 11.71
N SER A 322 10.65 -9.76 11.92
CA SER A 322 12.05 -9.97 12.32
C SER A 322 12.22 -10.85 13.57
N GLU A 323 11.29 -10.75 14.52
CA GLU A 323 11.36 -11.42 15.83
C GLU A 323 10.44 -12.65 15.94
N THR A 324 9.63 -12.93 14.92
CA THR A 324 8.61 -13.97 14.98
C THR A 324 8.85 -15.06 13.95
N VAL A 325 8.73 -16.32 14.39
CA VAL A 325 8.79 -17.49 13.48
C VAL A 325 7.58 -17.52 12.52
N TYR A 326 6.46 -16.90 12.92
CA TYR A 326 5.18 -16.96 12.19
C TYR A 326 4.94 -15.70 11.34
N THR A 327 5.08 -15.85 10.03
CA THR A 327 4.67 -14.84 9.04
C THR A 327 3.13 -14.68 9.05
N GLY A 328 2.64 -13.46 8.79
CA GLY A 328 1.21 -13.13 8.81
C GLY A 328 0.63 -12.76 10.19
N ALA A 329 1.40 -12.84 11.28
CA ALA A 329 0.94 -12.38 12.60
C ALA A 329 1.07 -10.84 12.73
N VAL A 330 0.20 -10.18 13.49
CA VAL A 330 0.36 -8.76 13.82
C VAL A 330 1.36 -8.62 14.97
N THR A 331 2.57 -8.13 14.68
CA THR A 331 3.70 -8.01 15.64
C THR A 331 3.76 -6.63 16.30
N SER A 332 4.71 -6.44 17.21
CA SER A 332 5.05 -5.12 17.78
C SER A 332 5.43 -4.11 16.69
N ASN A 333 6.24 -4.51 15.71
CA ASN A 333 6.62 -3.67 14.57
C ASN A 333 5.39 -3.27 13.76
N CYS A 334 4.46 -4.20 13.48
CA CYS A 334 3.21 -3.87 12.80
C CYS A 334 2.43 -2.80 13.58
N ARG A 335 2.24 -3.01 14.89
CA ARG A 335 1.52 -2.05 15.75
C ARG A 335 2.19 -0.68 15.79
N GLN A 336 3.53 -0.64 15.81
CA GLN A 336 4.28 0.62 15.83
C GLN A 336 4.10 1.40 14.52
N ILE A 337 4.13 0.74 13.35
CA ILE A 337 3.81 1.39 12.05
C ILE A 337 2.38 1.95 12.08
N MET A 338 1.41 1.16 12.55
CA MET A 338 0.01 1.61 12.68
C MET A 338 -0.11 2.83 13.60
N LYS A 339 0.55 2.81 14.77
CA LYS A 339 0.56 3.93 15.72
C LYS A 339 1.19 5.18 15.13
N LEU A 340 2.33 5.08 14.46
CA LEU A 340 2.97 6.21 13.79
C LEU A 340 2.03 6.82 12.74
N PHE A 341 1.39 6.00 11.91
CA PHE A 341 0.36 6.48 10.97
C PHE A 341 -0.76 7.23 11.70
N VAL A 342 -1.32 6.65 12.76
CA VAL A 342 -2.41 7.26 13.54
C VAL A 342 -1.98 8.59 14.18
N HIS A 343 -0.82 8.62 14.83
CA HIS A 343 -0.32 9.79 15.55
C HIS A 343 0.05 10.94 14.61
N LEU A 344 0.77 10.69 13.51
CA LEU A 344 1.13 11.75 12.57
C LEU A 344 -0.11 12.36 11.89
N ASN A 345 -1.13 11.55 11.61
CA ASN A 345 -2.43 12.03 11.11
C ASN A 345 -3.20 12.84 12.15
N HIS A 346 -3.18 12.40 13.41
CA HIS A 346 -3.78 13.13 14.52
C HIS A 346 -3.13 14.50 14.69
N LEU A 347 -1.80 14.54 14.72
CA LEU A 347 -0.97 15.73 14.92
C LEU A 347 -0.86 16.63 13.68
N ARG A 348 -1.46 16.22 12.54
CA ARG A 348 -1.50 16.99 11.28
C ARG A 348 -0.10 17.37 10.78
N TYR A 349 0.81 16.39 10.75
CA TYR A 349 2.14 16.58 10.18
C TYR A 349 2.06 16.96 8.68
N PRO A 350 3.13 17.50 8.08
CA PRO A 350 3.17 17.86 6.66
C PRO A 350 2.75 16.74 5.70
N ASP A 351 2.11 17.09 4.57
CA ASP A 351 1.55 16.13 3.61
C ASP A 351 2.59 15.19 3.00
N ASP A 352 3.84 15.63 2.82
CA ASP A 352 4.97 14.80 2.37
C ASP A 352 5.27 13.68 3.39
N MET A 353 5.34 14.01 4.68
CA MET A 353 5.56 13.03 5.75
C MET A 353 4.38 12.05 5.87
N LEU A 354 3.15 12.56 5.75
CA LEU A 354 1.94 11.74 5.78
C LEU A 354 1.86 10.81 4.57
N THR A 355 2.32 11.25 3.40
CA THR A 355 2.40 10.44 2.19
C THR A 355 3.34 9.26 2.41
N THR A 356 4.54 9.50 2.96
CA THR A 356 5.51 8.44 3.29
C THR A 356 4.93 7.40 4.25
N ILE A 357 4.26 7.81 5.33
CA ILE A 357 3.68 6.86 6.29
C ILE A 357 2.45 6.15 5.71
N ALA A 358 1.66 6.80 4.85
CA ALA A 358 0.56 6.17 4.13
C ALA A 358 1.06 5.10 3.14
N MET A 359 2.13 5.39 2.41
CA MET A 359 2.82 4.43 1.52
C MET A 359 3.34 3.23 2.32
N TRP A 360 3.92 3.48 3.50
CA TRP A 360 4.39 2.41 4.38
C TRP A 360 3.25 1.52 4.89
N LEU A 361 2.17 2.13 5.38
CA LEU A 361 0.98 1.41 5.83
C LEU A 361 0.38 0.58 4.70
N ASN A 362 0.26 1.14 3.49
CA ASN A 362 -0.23 0.42 2.32
C ASN A 362 0.66 -0.77 1.95
N ALA A 363 1.98 -0.59 1.90
CA ALA A 363 2.93 -1.69 1.65
C ALA A 363 2.80 -2.81 2.69
N MET A 364 2.59 -2.46 3.97
CA MET A 364 2.30 -3.43 5.02
C MET A 364 0.96 -4.15 4.75
N ILE A 365 -0.12 -3.41 4.44
CA ILE A 365 -1.44 -4.00 4.14
C ILE A 365 -1.38 -4.95 2.95
N GLN A 366 -0.71 -4.58 1.87
CA GLN A 366 -0.52 -5.46 0.70
C GLN A 366 0.27 -6.71 1.08
N THR A 367 1.28 -6.58 1.94
CA THR A 367 2.04 -7.73 2.46
C THR A 367 1.13 -8.70 3.24
N PHE A 368 0.22 -8.19 4.07
CA PHE A 368 -0.81 -9.01 4.75
C PHE A 368 -1.81 -9.63 3.77
N TYR A 369 -2.24 -8.89 2.74
CA TYR A 369 -3.12 -9.41 1.70
C TYR A 369 -2.48 -10.59 0.96
N PHE A 370 -1.17 -10.54 0.70
CA PHE A 370 -0.46 -11.65 0.06
C PHE A 370 -0.35 -12.91 0.92
N CYS A 371 -0.55 -12.80 2.24
CA CYS A 371 -0.68 -13.97 3.11
C CYS A 371 -2.01 -14.71 2.92
N GLU A 372 -3.02 -14.09 2.29
CA GLU A 372 -4.32 -14.72 2.08
C GLU A 372 -4.25 -15.88 1.07
N THR A 373 -5.07 -16.90 1.32
CA THR A 373 -5.24 -18.03 0.40
C THR A 373 -5.95 -17.55 -0.85
N ASN A 374 -5.45 -17.92 -2.04
CA ASN A 374 -6.01 -17.49 -3.33
C ASN A 374 -6.11 -15.95 -3.45
N SER A 375 -5.09 -15.22 -2.99
CA SER A 375 -5.00 -13.76 -3.14
C SER A 375 -4.92 -13.29 -4.59
N ASN A 376 -4.70 -14.21 -5.55
CA ASN A 376 -4.68 -14.01 -6.99
C ASN A 376 -6.05 -14.29 -7.69
N SER A 377 -7.13 -14.32 -6.93
CA SER A 377 -8.52 -14.42 -7.40
C SER A 377 -9.44 -13.54 -6.56
N ASP A 378 -10.68 -13.32 -7.01
CA ASP A 378 -11.75 -12.66 -6.25
C ASP A 378 -11.32 -11.33 -5.61
N TYR A 379 -10.55 -10.50 -6.32
CA TYR A 379 -9.93 -9.32 -5.75
C TYR A 379 -10.98 -8.27 -5.38
N PRO A 380 -10.93 -7.72 -4.15
CA PRO A 380 -10.06 -8.14 -3.04
C PRO A 380 -10.62 -9.37 -2.29
N ASN A 381 -9.81 -10.43 -2.18
CA ASN A 381 -10.15 -11.61 -1.40
C ASN A 381 -9.74 -11.41 0.07
N ILE A 382 -10.67 -10.93 0.88
CA ILE A 382 -10.44 -10.59 2.30
C ILE A 382 -10.66 -11.82 3.18
N GLY A 383 -9.56 -12.39 3.68
CA GLY A 383 -9.57 -13.57 4.55
C GLY A 383 -9.23 -13.25 6.01
N LYS A 384 -8.46 -14.15 6.63
CA LYS A 384 -8.16 -14.11 8.07
C LYS A 384 -7.17 -13.00 8.41
N TYR A 385 -6.15 -12.82 7.58
CA TYR A 385 -5.01 -11.95 7.87
C TYR A 385 -5.40 -10.48 7.79
N CYS A 386 -6.11 -10.08 6.74
CA CYS A 386 -6.63 -8.73 6.59
C CYS A 386 -7.67 -8.39 7.66
N LYS A 387 -8.56 -9.34 8.02
CA LYS A 387 -9.52 -9.15 9.12
C LYS A 387 -8.84 -8.96 10.47
N GLN A 388 -7.81 -9.76 10.78
CA GLN A 388 -7.05 -9.60 12.01
C GLN A 388 -6.30 -8.27 12.04
N PHE A 389 -5.69 -7.88 10.92
CA PHE A 389 -5.03 -6.59 10.77
C PHE A 389 -6.00 -5.44 11.06
N ALA A 390 -7.17 -5.42 10.43
CA ALA A 390 -8.17 -4.37 10.62
C ALA A 390 -8.63 -4.27 12.07
N LYS A 391 -8.84 -5.41 12.75
CA LYS A 391 -9.20 -5.44 14.17
C LYS A 391 -8.10 -4.86 15.07
N GLU A 392 -6.83 -5.18 14.81
CA GLU A 392 -5.73 -4.61 15.59
C GLU A 392 -5.52 -3.13 15.30
N PHE A 393 -5.69 -2.69 14.05
CA PHE A 393 -5.67 -1.27 13.69
C PHE A 393 -6.81 -0.51 14.37
N TYR A 394 -8.01 -1.09 14.38
CA TYR A 394 -9.18 -0.51 15.02
C TYR A 394 -8.95 -0.22 16.51
N LYS A 395 -8.34 -1.17 17.23
CA LYS A 395 -7.99 -0.99 18.65
C LYS A 395 -7.10 0.25 18.90
N ILE A 396 -6.30 0.67 17.92
CA ILE A 396 -5.43 1.84 18.04
C ILE A 396 -6.24 3.13 17.83
N ILE A 397 -7.17 3.15 16.87
CA ILE A 397 -7.97 4.36 16.58
C ILE A 397 -9.16 4.53 17.51
N ALA A 398 -9.63 3.47 18.16
CA ALA A 398 -10.81 3.51 19.04
C ALA A 398 -10.65 4.48 20.22
N GLY A 399 -9.43 4.75 20.66
CA GLY A 399 -9.13 5.73 21.72
C GLY A 399 -8.83 7.14 21.21
N MET A 400 -9.03 7.42 19.92
CA MET A 400 -8.71 8.72 19.33
C MET A 400 -9.95 9.63 19.25
N PRO A 401 -9.80 10.97 19.32
CA PRO A 401 -10.91 11.89 19.10
C PRO A 401 -11.55 11.70 17.72
N CYS A 402 -12.87 11.91 17.63
CA CYS A 402 -13.68 11.68 16.41
C CYS A 402 -13.10 12.34 15.15
N ASP A 403 -12.69 13.60 15.24
CA ASP A 403 -12.03 14.32 14.14
C ASP A 403 -10.74 13.64 13.68
N SER A 404 -10.01 13.03 14.60
CA SER A 404 -8.78 12.31 14.28
C SER A 404 -9.10 10.99 13.60
N VAL A 405 -10.10 10.26 14.09
CA VAL A 405 -10.60 9.03 13.44
C VAL A 405 -11.03 9.33 12.01
N ASN A 406 -11.81 10.40 11.78
CA ASN A 406 -12.20 10.85 10.44
C ASN A 406 -10.99 11.08 9.52
N ARG A 407 -10.00 11.86 9.97
CA ARG A 407 -8.76 12.11 9.19
C ARG A 407 -7.99 10.83 8.88
N ILE A 408 -7.92 9.90 9.84
CA ILE A 408 -7.23 8.63 9.71
C ILE A 408 -7.94 7.74 8.68
N LEU A 409 -9.28 7.64 8.76
CA LEU A 409 -10.10 6.88 7.81
C LEU A 409 -9.97 7.42 6.38
N ASP A 410 -9.98 8.75 6.20
CA ASP A 410 -9.81 9.38 4.88
C ASP A 410 -8.52 8.95 4.18
N ARG A 411 -7.45 8.73 4.95
CA ARG A 411 -6.09 8.54 4.45
C ARG A 411 -5.63 7.08 4.42
N ILE A 412 -6.43 6.13 4.89
CA ILE A 412 -6.10 4.69 4.78
C ILE A 412 -6.15 4.28 3.32
N GLU A 413 -5.07 3.69 2.82
CA GLU A 413 -5.08 2.99 1.54
C GLU A 413 -4.58 1.57 1.78
N PRO A 414 -5.08 0.55 1.05
CA PRO A 414 -6.00 0.62 -0.09
C PRO A 414 -7.49 0.68 0.32
N PRO A 415 -8.42 0.92 -0.62
CA PRO A 415 -9.86 1.06 -0.34
C PRO A 415 -10.46 -0.13 0.40
N PHE A 416 -10.01 -1.36 0.13
CA PHE A 416 -10.54 -2.55 0.83
C PHE A 416 -10.25 -2.54 2.33
N MET A 417 -9.11 -2.00 2.74
CA MET A 417 -8.76 -1.88 4.16
C MET A 417 -9.48 -0.71 4.80
N LYS A 418 -9.63 0.42 4.08
CA LYS A 418 -10.46 1.56 4.50
C LYS A 418 -11.88 1.12 4.79
N HIS A 419 -12.50 0.38 3.88
CA HIS A 419 -13.83 -0.19 4.06
C HIS A 419 -13.91 -1.14 5.26
N LEU A 420 -12.95 -2.06 5.41
CA LEU A 420 -12.96 -3.05 6.48
C LEU A 420 -12.84 -2.42 7.88
N ILE A 421 -11.96 -1.42 8.03
CA ILE A 421 -11.80 -0.66 9.27
C ILE A 421 -13.03 0.23 9.52
N GLY A 422 -13.53 0.91 8.48
CA GLY A 422 -14.74 1.75 8.56
C GLY A 422 -15.99 0.96 8.97
N MET A 423 -16.20 -0.22 8.38
CA MET A 423 -17.29 -1.13 8.79
C MET A 423 -17.14 -1.57 10.25
N THR A 424 -15.92 -1.90 10.69
CA THR A 424 -15.66 -2.27 12.09
C THR A 424 -16.01 -1.10 13.03
N HIS A 425 -15.67 0.14 12.64
CA HIS A 425 -16.00 1.33 13.41
C HIS A 425 -17.51 1.57 13.49
N ILE A 426 -18.21 1.51 12.36
CA ILE A 426 -19.68 1.67 12.30
C ILE A 426 -20.38 0.66 13.21
N GLN A 427 -20.00 -0.62 13.13
CA GLN A 427 -20.60 -1.69 13.92
C GLN A 427 -20.37 -1.53 15.43
N ILE A 428 -19.34 -0.78 15.83
CA ILE A 428 -19.05 -0.48 17.25
C ILE A 428 -19.78 0.78 17.70
N LEU A 429 -19.81 1.84 16.88
CA LEU A 429 -20.61 3.04 17.16
C LEU A 429 -22.10 2.71 17.28
N ARG A 430 -22.60 1.83 16.40
CA ARG A 430 -23.98 1.33 16.42
C ARG A 430 -23.95 -0.18 16.18
N PRO A 431 -24.34 -1.01 17.17
CA PRO A 431 -24.41 -2.47 17.01
C PRO A 431 -25.41 -2.89 15.93
N ILE A 432 -24.95 -2.93 14.68
CA ILE A 432 -25.76 -3.30 13.50
C ILE A 432 -25.26 -4.65 12.98
N GLN A 433 -26.18 -5.59 12.78
CA GLN A 433 -25.89 -6.92 12.25
C GLN A 433 -26.02 -6.99 10.71
N ASP A 434 -25.38 -6.05 10.01
CA ASP A 434 -25.30 -6.09 8.55
C ASP A 434 -23.84 -5.97 8.09
N ASP A 435 -23.49 -6.78 7.10
CA ASP A 435 -22.15 -6.86 6.52
C ASP A 435 -21.99 -5.94 5.30
N TYR A 436 -23.08 -5.34 4.82
CA TYR A 436 -23.09 -4.45 3.66
C TYR A 436 -23.42 -3.00 4.04
N ILE A 437 -22.46 -2.10 3.79
CA ILE A 437 -22.64 -0.65 4.03
C ILE A 437 -23.87 -0.07 3.30
N SER A 438 -24.23 -0.60 2.13
CA SER A 438 -25.41 -0.17 1.39
C SER A 438 -26.71 -0.45 2.13
N ASN A 439 -26.84 -1.61 2.78
CA ASN A 439 -28.01 -1.94 3.59
C ASN A 439 -28.06 -1.09 4.87
N ILE A 440 -26.91 -0.87 5.51
CA ILE A 440 -26.80 0.03 6.67
C ILE A 440 -27.32 1.42 6.31
N LEU A 441 -26.91 1.97 5.16
CA LEU A 441 -27.38 3.26 4.68
C LEU A 441 -28.85 3.27 4.29
N ILE A 442 -29.35 2.20 3.65
CA ILE A 442 -30.79 2.07 3.34
C ILE A 442 -31.61 2.17 4.63
N ASN A 443 -31.21 1.46 5.69
CA ASN A 443 -31.90 1.50 6.97
C ASN A 443 -31.75 2.86 7.64
N PHE A 444 -30.54 3.44 7.62
CA PHE A 444 -30.28 4.79 8.13
C PHE A 444 -31.20 5.84 7.48
N PHE A 445 -31.42 5.74 6.16
CA PHE A 445 -32.31 6.62 5.42
C PHE A 445 -33.79 6.36 5.65
N LYS A 446 -34.23 5.10 5.60
CA LYS A 446 -35.65 4.74 5.79
C LYS A 446 -36.15 5.04 7.19
N GLU A 447 -35.33 4.77 8.21
CA GLU A 447 -35.71 4.92 9.62
C GLU A 447 -35.39 6.32 10.17
N LYS A 448 -34.84 7.22 9.34
CA LYS A 448 -34.44 8.58 9.74
C LYS A 448 -33.54 8.57 10.99
N GLN A 449 -32.57 7.65 11.03
CA GLN A 449 -31.76 7.40 12.23
C GLN A 449 -30.92 8.62 12.67
N TRP A 450 -30.70 9.61 11.80
CA TRP A 450 -30.06 10.88 12.16
C TRP A 450 -30.82 11.65 13.26
N LEU A 451 -32.14 11.45 13.40
CA LEU A 451 -32.96 12.08 14.45
C LEU A 451 -32.58 11.60 15.86
N THR A 452 -31.81 10.53 15.97
CA THR A 452 -31.30 10.02 17.27
C THR A 452 -30.07 10.75 17.76
N PHE A 453 -29.51 11.66 16.96
CA PHE A 453 -28.32 12.43 17.29
C PHE A 453 -28.71 13.86 17.71
N PRO A 454 -27.91 14.50 18.59
CA PRO A 454 -28.11 15.91 18.91
C PRO A 454 -27.98 16.78 17.65
N PRO A 455 -28.67 17.95 17.60
CA PRO A 455 -28.54 18.88 16.49
C PRO A 455 -27.07 19.29 16.31
N ASP A 456 -26.54 19.08 15.11
CA ASP A 456 -25.16 19.38 14.75
C ASP A 456 -25.17 20.18 13.45
N GLU A 457 -24.76 21.45 13.54
CA GLU A 457 -24.66 22.36 12.39
C GLU A 457 -23.31 22.23 11.66
N SER A 458 -22.40 21.39 12.16
CA SER A 458 -21.08 21.22 11.55
C SER A 458 -21.16 20.50 10.21
N GLN A 459 -20.45 21.04 9.21
CA GLN A 459 -20.31 20.39 7.91
C GLN A 459 -19.31 19.24 7.98
N VAL A 460 -19.56 18.18 7.22
CA VAL A 460 -18.61 17.06 7.09
C VAL A 460 -17.43 17.51 6.23
N ILE A 461 -16.23 17.51 6.82
CA ILE A 461 -14.99 17.93 6.16
C ILE A 461 -14.20 16.68 5.76
N ILE A 462 -14.21 16.36 4.47
CA ILE A 462 -13.38 15.28 3.92
C ILE A 462 -11.97 15.81 3.65
N CYS A 463 -10.95 15.10 4.13
CA CYS A 463 -9.56 15.44 3.84
C CYS A 463 -9.28 15.39 2.34
N ARG A 464 -8.42 16.29 1.88
CA ARG A 464 -7.89 16.20 0.52
C ARG A 464 -7.13 14.87 0.36
N PRO A 465 -7.30 14.13 -0.75
CA PRO A 465 -6.55 12.91 -0.99
C PRO A 465 -5.05 13.21 -1.08
N LEU A 466 -4.24 12.40 -0.39
CA LEU A 466 -2.77 12.46 -0.46
C LEU A 466 -2.28 12.06 -1.86
N PHE A 467 -2.87 11.01 -2.43
CA PHE A 467 -2.53 10.50 -3.75
C PHE A 467 -3.53 11.01 -4.78
N MET A 468 -3.11 11.98 -5.60
CA MET A 468 -3.95 12.48 -6.69
C MET A 468 -3.92 11.50 -7.87
N LYS A 469 -5.09 11.12 -8.39
CA LYS A 469 -5.18 10.35 -9.63
C LYS A 469 -4.49 11.12 -10.77
N PRO A 470 -3.70 10.45 -11.64
CA PRO A 470 -3.09 11.12 -12.78
C PRO A 470 -4.16 11.76 -13.66
N ILE A 471 -4.07 13.08 -13.84
CA ILE A 471 -4.94 13.81 -14.77
C ILE A 471 -4.41 13.53 -16.18
N LYS A 472 -5.26 13.11 -17.11
CA LYS A 472 -4.90 13.06 -18.53
C LYS A 472 -4.65 14.49 -19.00
N ILE A 473 -3.38 14.83 -19.23
CA ILE A 473 -2.95 16.17 -19.62
C ILE A 473 -2.73 16.22 -21.13
N SER A 474 -3.43 17.12 -21.81
CA SER A 474 -3.09 17.53 -23.17
C SER A 474 -1.99 18.61 -23.11
N GLY A 475 -0.95 18.48 -23.94
CA GLY A 475 0.19 19.42 -23.93
C GLY A 475 1.11 19.26 -22.72
N VAL A 476 1.72 18.08 -22.57
CA VAL A 476 2.59 17.69 -21.44
C VAL A 476 3.65 18.75 -21.12
N LEU A 477 4.33 19.30 -22.13
CA LEU A 477 5.35 20.33 -21.93
C LEU A 477 4.78 21.59 -21.26
N ASN A 478 3.67 22.14 -21.75
CA ASN A 478 3.06 23.33 -21.17
C ASN A 478 2.59 23.11 -19.72
N PHE A 479 2.09 21.91 -19.42
CA PHE A 479 1.72 21.53 -18.07
C PHE A 479 2.94 21.40 -17.16
N VAL A 480 3.99 20.71 -17.60
CA VAL A 480 5.25 20.55 -16.84
C VAL A 480 5.90 21.90 -16.61
N THR A 481 5.98 22.76 -17.62
CA THR A 481 6.51 24.13 -17.50
C THR A 481 5.68 24.96 -16.51
N LYS A 482 4.34 24.94 -16.61
CA LYS A 482 3.46 25.64 -15.68
C LYS A 482 3.59 25.09 -14.25
N LYS A 483 3.72 23.77 -14.09
CA LYS A 483 3.94 23.12 -12.79
C LYS A 483 5.29 23.46 -12.20
N TYR A 484 6.36 23.40 -12.99
CA TYR A 484 7.72 23.76 -12.60
C TYR A 484 7.79 25.19 -12.09
N PHE A 485 7.26 26.17 -12.85
CA PHE A 485 7.23 27.56 -12.40
C PHE A 485 6.34 27.75 -11.15
N SER A 486 5.19 27.07 -11.07
CA SER A 486 4.35 27.12 -9.86
C SER A 486 4.96 26.42 -8.65
N HIS A 487 5.82 25.43 -8.86
CA HIS A 487 6.51 24.67 -7.83
C HIS A 487 7.71 25.46 -7.32
N ASN A 488 8.55 26.00 -8.21
CA ASN A 488 9.67 26.87 -7.82
C ASN A 488 9.19 28.12 -7.09
N ALA A 489 8.12 28.77 -7.57
CA ALA A 489 7.52 29.91 -6.85
C ALA A 489 6.97 29.53 -5.47
N LYS A 490 6.55 28.28 -5.26
CA LYS A 490 6.11 27.75 -3.95
C LYS A 490 7.27 27.29 -3.09
N VAL A 491 8.36 26.78 -3.67
CA VAL A 491 9.58 26.37 -2.97
C VAL A 491 10.32 27.61 -2.47
N GLU A 492 10.39 28.67 -3.27
CA GLU A 492 10.89 30.00 -2.87
C GLU A 492 9.98 30.68 -1.82
N ALA A 493 8.66 30.44 -1.89
CA ALA A 493 7.76 30.90 -0.83
C ALA A 493 7.86 30.04 0.44
N ALA A 494 8.08 28.74 0.33
CA ALA A 494 8.16 27.81 1.46
C ALA A 494 9.50 27.88 2.20
N SER A 495 10.59 28.24 1.51
CA SER A 495 11.87 28.60 2.14
C SER A 495 11.76 29.88 2.99
N SER A 496 10.69 30.69 2.81
CA SER A 496 10.37 31.83 3.68
C SER A 496 9.42 31.49 4.85
N VAL A 497 8.77 30.31 4.86
CA VAL A 497 7.87 29.88 5.96
C VAL A 497 8.64 28.99 6.93
N ASN A 498 9.57 29.59 7.66
CA ASN A 498 10.51 28.87 8.51
C ASN A 498 10.01 28.53 9.93
N ASN A 499 8.69 28.54 10.19
CA ASN A 499 8.12 28.24 11.51
C ASN A 499 6.92 27.28 11.43
N ILE A 500 7.09 26.08 10.87
CA ILE A 500 6.17 24.98 11.17
C ILE A 500 6.74 24.27 12.40
N ASP A 501 6.18 24.58 13.56
CA ASP A 501 6.42 23.81 14.78
C ASP A 501 5.65 22.48 14.69
N TYR A 502 6.33 21.37 14.96
CA TYR A 502 5.72 20.05 14.87
C TYR A 502 5.03 19.71 16.17
N ALA A 503 3.72 19.48 16.15
CA ALA A 503 2.98 19.15 17.38
C ALA A 503 3.52 17.88 18.05
N LYS A 504 3.37 17.82 19.38
CA LYS A 504 3.71 16.66 20.22
C LYS A 504 2.45 15.90 20.62
N LEU A 505 2.59 14.60 20.79
CA LEU A 505 1.55 13.71 21.24
C LEU A 505 1.43 13.77 22.77
N ASP A 506 0.33 14.34 23.24
CA ASP A 506 -0.04 14.35 24.65
C ASP A 506 -1.02 13.20 24.92
N THR A 507 -0.50 12.10 25.46
CA THR A 507 -1.31 10.90 25.71
C THR A 507 -2.28 11.06 26.87
N GLU A 508 -2.03 11.99 27.80
CA GLU A 508 -2.94 12.27 28.91
C GLU A 508 -4.20 12.95 28.38
N LYS A 509 -4.05 13.94 27.48
CA LYS A 509 -5.19 14.58 26.81
C LYS A 509 -6.00 13.65 25.90
N LEU A 510 -5.43 12.55 25.42
CA LEU A 510 -6.16 11.56 24.63
C LEU A 510 -7.07 10.69 25.49
N ALA A 511 -6.70 10.43 26.75
CA ALA A 511 -7.47 9.58 27.67
C ALA A 511 -8.74 10.26 28.20
N ASP A 512 -8.76 11.60 28.25
CA ASP A 512 -9.87 12.39 28.81
C ASP A 512 -11.00 12.69 27.82
N ASN A 513 -10.85 12.33 26.55
CA ASN A 513 -11.89 12.57 25.54
C ASN A 513 -12.89 11.41 25.50
N GLU A 514 -14.07 11.61 26.08
CA GLU A 514 -15.23 10.76 25.79
C GLU A 514 -15.51 10.78 24.28
N LEU A 515 -15.89 9.62 23.73
CA LEU A 515 -16.37 9.50 22.34
C LEU A 515 -17.61 10.39 22.20
N ASN A 516 -17.40 11.59 21.67
CA ASN A 516 -18.50 12.49 21.34
C ASN A 516 -19.11 12.00 20.03
N ASP A 517 -20.05 11.05 20.13
CA ASP A 517 -20.78 10.44 19.01
C ASP A 517 -21.67 11.47 18.30
N SER A 518 -21.05 12.37 17.53
CA SER A 518 -21.74 13.38 16.76
C SER A 518 -22.33 12.81 15.47
N LEU A 519 -23.42 13.42 15.00
CA LEU A 519 -24.00 13.09 13.71
C LEU A 519 -22.97 13.25 12.59
N ASN A 520 -22.14 14.30 12.66
CA ASN A 520 -21.07 14.54 11.70
C ASN A 520 -20.07 13.40 11.63
N HIS A 521 -19.57 12.93 12.78
CA HIS A 521 -18.63 11.82 12.83
C HIS A 521 -19.21 10.54 12.24
N TYR A 522 -20.46 10.23 12.57
CA TYR A 522 -21.14 9.05 12.06
C TYR A 522 -21.39 9.14 10.54
N VAL A 523 -21.88 10.28 10.05
CA VAL A 523 -22.13 10.52 8.61
C VAL A 523 -20.81 10.50 7.82
N HIS A 524 -19.74 11.10 8.35
CA HIS A 524 -18.39 11.02 7.75
C HIS A 524 -17.95 9.57 7.60
N THR A 525 -18.05 8.79 8.68
CA THR A 525 -17.65 7.38 8.68
C THR A 525 -18.45 6.57 7.66
N LEU A 526 -19.77 6.77 7.60
CA LEU A 526 -20.63 6.14 6.59
C LEU A 526 -20.23 6.53 5.16
N TYR A 527 -19.98 7.82 4.92
CA TYR A 527 -19.56 8.34 3.61
C TYR A 527 -18.26 7.70 3.12
N VAL A 528 -17.21 7.76 3.95
CA VAL A 528 -15.88 7.24 3.58
C VAL A 528 -15.90 5.73 3.41
N THR A 529 -16.69 5.03 4.24
CA THR A 529 -16.85 3.57 4.13
C THR A 529 -17.60 3.17 2.86
N LEU A 530 -18.61 3.95 2.46
CA LEU A 530 -19.33 3.76 1.19
C LEU A 530 -18.43 4.08 -0.01
N GLU A 531 -17.71 5.20 0.01
CA GLU A 531 -16.78 5.58 -1.06
C GLU A 531 -15.73 4.48 -1.28
N ALA A 532 -15.14 3.98 -0.19
CA ALA A 532 -14.23 2.85 -0.22
C ALA A 532 -14.89 1.60 -0.82
N PHE A 533 -16.12 1.29 -0.40
CA PHE A 533 -16.89 0.16 -0.92
C PHE A 533 -17.14 0.24 -2.43
N LEU A 534 -17.52 1.42 -2.93
CA LEU A 534 -17.75 1.66 -4.35
C LEU A 534 -16.45 1.54 -5.16
N ASN A 535 -15.35 2.07 -4.64
CA ASN A 535 -14.03 1.95 -5.26
C ASN A 535 -13.52 0.50 -5.33
N ILE A 536 -13.91 -0.36 -4.38
CA ILE A 536 -13.50 -1.78 -4.36
C ILE A 536 -14.19 -2.59 -5.45
N TYR A 537 -15.52 -2.48 -5.54
CA TYR A 537 -16.32 -3.36 -6.39
C TYR A 537 -16.67 -2.72 -7.73
N ASP A 538 -16.34 -1.45 -7.98
CA ASP A 538 -16.56 -0.69 -9.22
C ASP A 538 -17.72 -1.23 -10.08
N VAL A 539 -18.91 -1.16 -9.49
CA VAL A 539 -20.14 -1.75 -10.06
C VAL A 539 -20.45 -1.10 -11.41
N HIS A 540 -20.10 0.17 -11.56
CA HIS A 540 -20.23 0.91 -12.80
C HIS A 540 -19.36 0.30 -13.91
N ALA A 541 -18.06 0.08 -13.66
CA ALA A 541 -17.19 -0.56 -14.64
C ALA A 541 -17.65 -1.98 -15.01
N VAL A 542 -18.22 -2.73 -14.07
CA VAL A 542 -18.82 -4.04 -14.36
C VAL A 542 -20.03 -3.89 -15.27
N GLN A 543 -20.92 -2.94 -15.01
CA GLN A 543 -22.10 -2.68 -15.83
C GLN A 543 -21.72 -2.22 -17.24
N GLU A 544 -20.77 -1.31 -17.39
CA GLU A 544 -20.25 -0.87 -18.69
C GLU A 544 -19.62 -2.03 -19.47
N THR A 545 -18.77 -2.81 -18.81
CA THR A 545 -18.12 -3.97 -19.43
C THR A 545 -19.15 -5.02 -19.85
N TRP A 546 -20.17 -5.25 -19.02
CA TRP A 546 -21.25 -6.18 -19.33
C TRP A 546 -22.11 -5.71 -20.50
N ASN A 547 -22.45 -4.43 -20.57
CA ASN A 547 -23.17 -3.84 -21.71
C ASN A 547 -22.36 -4.01 -23.00
N ARG A 548 -21.08 -3.64 -22.98
CA ARG A 548 -20.16 -3.81 -24.10
C ARG A 548 -20.10 -5.25 -24.60
N LEU A 549 -20.00 -6.24 -23.69
CA LEU A 549 -19.96 -7.67 -24.06
C LEU A 549 -21.29 -8.18 -24.65
N ASN A 550 -22.41 -7.53 -24.33
CA ASN A 550 -23.72 -7.86 -24.88
C ASN A 550 -24.00 -7.15 -26.22
N GLU A 551 -23.27 -6.06 -26.53
CA GLU A 551 -23.39 -5.29 -27.77
C GLU A 551 -22.52 -5.85 -28.92
N THR A 552 -21.51 -6.69 -28.61
CA THR A 552 -20.65 -7.32 -29.64
C THR A 552 -21.45 -8.30 -30.54
N PRO A 553 -21.46 -8.11 -31.88
CA PRO A 553 -22.24 -8.95 -32.80
C PRO A 553 -21.84 -10.43 -32.76
N ILE A 554 -22.79 -11.29 -33.14
CA ILE A 554 -22.54 -12.72 -33.38
C ILE A 554 -21.79 -12.84 -34.70
N GLU A 555 -20.47 -12.96 -34.67
CA GLU A 555 -19.73 -13.49 -35.81
C GLU A 555 -19.22 -14.89 -35.45
N ASP A 556 -19.80 -15.89 -36.12
CA ASP A 556 -19.24 -17.23 -36.24
C ASP A 556 -17.94 -17.13 -37.06
N ASN A 557 -16.80 -16.88 -36.40
CA ASN A 557 -15.53 -17.58 -36.64
C ASN A 557 -14.32 -16.94 -35.94
N VAL A 558 -13.50 -17.85 -35.40
CA VAL A 558 -12.03 -17.85 -35.38
C VAL A 558 -11.34 -16.84 -34.46
N ASP A 559 -10.76 -17.38 -33.37
CA ASP A 559 -9.43 -17.05 -32.84
C ASP A 559 -8.93 -15.60 -33.03
N GLN A 560 -9.70 -14.61 -32.60
CA GLN A 560 -9.16 -13.29 -32.36
C GLN A 560 -8.67 -13.19 -30.92
N ASN A 561 -7.44 -13.68 -30.76
CA ASN A 561 -6.48 -13.20 -29.78
C ASN A 561 -6.46 -11.66 -29.79
N ASN A 562 -7.36 -11.03 -29.05
CA ASN A 562 -7.13 -9.68 -28.58
C ASN A 562 -6.16 -9.77 -27.41
N SER A 563 -4.90 -9.53 -27.74
CA SER A 563 -3.78 -9.38 -26.84
C SER A 563 -4.06 -8.32 -25.78
N THR A 564 -4.49 -8.74 -24.59
CA THR A 564 -4.36 -7.92 -23.38
C THR A 564 -3.93 -8.80 -22.21
N SER A 565 -2.65 -8.65 -21.87
CA SER A 565 -1.90 -9.16 -20.71
C SER A 565 -1.89 -10.68 -20.46
N PHE A 566 -0.67 -11.21 -20.26
CA PHE A 566 -0.34 -12.59 -19.89
C PHE A 566 -1.06 -13.08 -18.59
N GLN A 567 -1.82 -12.23 -17.91
CA GLN A 567 -2.47 -12.48 -16.62
C GLN A 567 -3.95 -12.92 -16.72
N GLY A 568 -4.68 -12.54 -17.78
CA GLY A 568 -6.14 -12.79 -17.90
C GLY A 568 -6.56 -14.27 -17.97
N GLY A 569 -5.65 -15.15 -18.41
CA GLY A 569 -5.91 -16.59 -18.51
C GLY A 569 -5.77 -17.36 -17.18
N LYS A 570 -5.04 -16.82 -16.19
CA LYS A 570 -4.77 -17.48 -14.91
C LYS A 570 -5.66 -16.96 -13.77
N TYR A 571 -6.18 -15.75 -13.90
CA TYR A 571 -7.09 -15.15 -12.93
C TYR A 571 -8.45 -15.85 -12.95
N LYS A 572 -9.01 -16.14 -11.77
CA LYS A 572 -10.30 -16.81 -11.62
C LYS A 572 -11.22 -16.00 -10.72
N VAL A 573 -12.51 -16.14 -10.96
CA VAL A 573 -13.57 -15.64 -10.07
C VAL A 573 -14.46 -16.80 -9.63
N THR A 574 -14.85 -16.81 -8.36
CA THR A 574 -15.70 -17.86 -7.78
C THR A 574 -17.19 -17.55 -7.96
N VAL A 575 -18.05 -18.56 -7.78
CA VAL A 575 -19.51 -18.38 -7.87
C VAL A 575 -20.00 -17.47 -6.75
N GLU A 576 -19.40 -17.58 -5.56
CA GLU A 576 -19.67 -16.74 -4.40
C GLU A 576 -19.36 -15.27 -4.70
N PHE A 577 -18.23 -15.00 -5.37
CA PHE A 577 -17.86 -13.66 -5.79
C PHE A 577 -18.86 -13.07 -6.79
N ILE A 578 -19.28 -13.85 -7.79
CA ILE A 578 -20.31 -13.42 -8.75
C ILE A 578 -21.65 -13.14 -8.06
N LYS A 579 -22.06 -13.99 -7.11
CA LYS A 579 -23.28 -13.77 -6.33
C LYS A 579 -23.20 -12.47 -5.54
N LYS A 580 -22.05 -12.22 -4.90
CA LYS A 580 -21.79 -10.98 -4.16
C LYS A 580 -21.98 -9.75 -5.06
N TYR A 581 -21.43 -9.73 -6.27
CA TYR A 581 -21.66 -8.61 -7.20
C TYR A 581 -23.13 -8.37 -7.52
N LYS A 582 -23.93 -9.42 -7.70
CA LYS A 582 -25.37 -9.28 -7.93
C LYS A 582 -26.09 -8.69 -6.73
N ASP A 583 -25.75 -9.14 -5.53
CA ASP A 583 -26.32 -8.65 -4.29
C ASP A 583 -25.98 -7.17 -4.10
N ILE A 584 -24.74 -6.78 -4.38
CA ILE A 584 -24.27 -5.38 -4.37
C ILE A 584 -25.04 -4.54 -5.40
N MET A 585 -25.18 -5.01 -6.64
CA MET A 585 -25.94 -4.27 -7.66
C MET A 585 -27.39 -4.04 -7.25
N LYS A 586 -28.01 -5.05 -6.60
CA LYS A 586 -29.37 -4.95 -6.12
C LYS A 586 -29.48 -3.94 -4.97
N SER A 587 -28.63 -4.04 -3.96
CA SER A 587 -28.65 -3.12 -2.81
C SER A 587 -28.32 -1.69 -3.23
N MET A 588 -27.39 -1.51 -4.17
CA MET A 588 -27.08 -0.18 -4.70
C MET A 588 -28.28 0.43 -5.41
N LYS A 589 -29.01 -0.31 -6.26
CA LYS A 589 -30.24 0.22 -6.90
C LYS A 589 -31.29 0.66 -5.86
N GLU A 590 -31.44 -0.12 -4.80
CA GLU A 590 -32.34 0.24 -3.70
C GLU A 590 -31.86 1.50 -2.97
N LEU A 591 -30.56 1.60 -2.68
CA LEU A 591 -29.96 2.77 -2.03
C LEU A 591 -30.19 4.05 -2.86
N HIS A 592 -29.95 4.00 -4.17
CA HIS A 592 -30.21 5.13 -5.08
C HIS A 592 -31.68 5.54 -5.05
N LYS A 593 -32.61 4.57 -5.07
CA LYS A 593 -34.05 4.83 -5.00
C LYS A 593 -34.41 5.52 -3.68
N VAL A 594 -33.99 4.95 -2.56
CA VAL A 594 -34.28 5.49 -1.21
C VAL A 594 -33.72 6.90 -1.05
N PHE A 595 -32.49 7.13 -1.51
CA PHE A 595 -31.86 8.45 -1.45
C PHE A 595 -32.60 9.48 -2.32
N LYS A 596 -33.01 9.10 -3.54
CA LYS A 596 -33.79 9.97 -4.43
C LYS A 596 -35.17 10.30 -3.87
N ASP A 597 -35.85 9.33 -3.29
CA ASP A 597 -37.16 9.52 -2.64
C ASP A 597 -37.01 10.49 -1.46
N LEU A 598 -35.98 10.32 -0.62
CA LEU A 598 -35.69 11.21 0.51
C LEU A 598 -35.40 12.65 0.05
N LYS A 599 -34.59 12.82 -1.00
CA LYS A 599 -34.27 14.13 -1.56
C LYS A 599 -35.50 14.83 -2.18
N SER A 600 -36.37 14.06 -2.84
CA SER A 600 -37.57 14.59 -3.50
C SER A 600 -38.65 15.02 -2.50
N ASN A 601 -38.70 14.38 -1.33
CA ASN A 601 -39.66 14.71 -0.27
C ASN A 601 -39.28 15.95 0.56
N GLY A 602 -38.08 16.52 0.37
CA GLY A 602 -37.61 17.69 1.13
C GLY A 602 -37.22 17.40 2.59
N ASP A 603 -37.20 16.13 2.99
CA ASP A 603 -36.98 15.66 4.36
C ASP A 603 -35.49 15.44 4.72
N MET A 604 -34.56 15.81 3.83
CA MET A 604 -33.14 15.47 3.94
C MET A 604 -32.34 16.57 4.67
N PRO A 605 -31.68 16.29 5.81
CA PRO A 605 -30.77 17.23 6.45
C PRO A 605 -29.57 17.59 5.55
N ASP A 606 -29.06 18.81 5.68
CA ASP A 606 -27.95 19.32 4.86
C ASP A 606 -26.69 18.46 4.94
N ILE A 607 -26.42 17.88 6.11
CA ILE A 607 -25.25 17.02 6.33
C ILE A 607 -25.25 15.77 5.43
N LEU A 608 -26.43 15.30 4.99
CA LEU A 608 -26.57 14.15 4.10
C LEU A 608 -26.37 14.51 2.62
N ASN A 609 -26.31 15.80 2.26
CA ASN A 609 -26.01 16.22 0.89
C ASN A 609 -24.64 15.71 0.41
N ILE A 610 -23.73 15.37 1.33
CA ILE A 610 -22.43 14.80 1.00
C ILE A 610 -22.53 13.53 0.15
N PHE A 611 -23.56 12.69 0.37
CA PHE A 611 -23.78 11.46 -0.38
C PHE A 611 -24.19 11.70 -1.84
N THR A 612 -24.61 12.92 -2.19
CA THR A 612 -24.94 13.28 -3.57
C THR A 612 -23.75 13.03 -4.50
N LYS A 613 -22.52 13.22 -4.04
CA LYS A 613 -21.32 12.96 -4.86
C LYS A 613 -21.16 11.48 -5.25
N LEU A 614 -21.74 10.56 -4.48
CA LEU A 614 -21.60 9.11 -4.68
C LEU A 614 -22.85 8.46 -5.29
N LEU A 615 -24.02 9.12 -5.19
CA LEU A 615 -25.32 8.53 -5.51
C LEU A 615 -26.12 9.32 -6.58
N HIS A 616 -25.48 10.21 -7.34
CA HIS A 616 -26.15 11.04 -8.36
C HIS A 616 -26.02 10.50 -9.80
N ASP A 617 -25.39 9.35 -10.00
CA ASP A 617 -25.32 8.66 -11.31
C ASP A 617 -26.36 7.53 -11.43
#